data_AF-A0A2V5QD95-F1
#
_entry.id   AF-A0A2V5QD95-F1
#
_cell.length_a   1.000
_cell.length_b   1.000
_cell.length_c   1.000
_cell.angle_alpha   90.00
_cell.angle_beta   90.00
_cell.angle_gamma   90.00
#
_symmetry.space_group_name_H-M   'P 1'
#
loop_
_entity.id
_entity.type
_entity.pdbx_description
1 polymer ?
#
loop_
_entity_poly.entity_id
_entity_poly.type
_entity_poly.pdbx_seq_one_letter_code
_entity_poly.pdbx_strand_id
1 'polypeptide(L)'
;VTEPRMPCYKLGIKFGRPDIIKRFLASRRNGFYFAVAREGLVSGGDAIELIGREQEEISVADITRLYAFEKNDLKGLRRAIGVDSLPESWKGYFQHRLEKQIG
;
A
#
# COMPACT_ATOMS: atom_id res chain seq x y z
N VAL A 1 -3.84 4.04 -8.51
CA VAL A 1 -2.89 3.35 -7.61
C VAL A 1 -3.70 2.37 -6.78
N THR A 2 -3.26 1.14 -6.59
CA THR A 2 -4.07 0.11 -5.90
C THR A 2 -3.55 -0.24 -4.51
N GLU A 3 -2.25 -0.44 -4.36
CA GLU A 3 -1.68 -0.92 -3.09
C GLU A 3 -0.20 -0.54 -2.92
N PRO A 4 0.30 -0.44 -1.67
CA PRO A 4 1.73 -0.35 -1.42
C PRO A 4 2.44 -1.65 -1.78
N ARG A 5 3.68 -1.56 -2.25
CA ARG A 5 4.53 -2.74 -2.45
C ARG A 5 5.13 -3.16 -1.11
N MET A 6 4.70 -4.29 -0.55
CA MET A 6 5.32 -4.82 0.67
C MET A 6 6.63 -5.57 0.38
N PRO A 7 7.67 -5.42 1.22
CA PRO A 7 8.92 -6.15 1.02
C PRO A 7 8.73 -7.65 1.27
N CYS A 8 9.40 -8.46 0.47
CA CYS A 8 9.40 -9.92 0.59
C CYS A 8 10.83 -10.48 0.67
N TYR A 9 10.96 -11.76 1.03
CA TYR A 9 12.27 -12.40 1.26
C TYR A 9 13.21 -12.35 0.06
N LYS A 10 12.69 -12.23 -1.17
CA LYS A 10 13.48 -12.11 -2.39
C LYS A 10 14.38 -10.86 -2.40
N LEU A 11 14.03 -9.80 -1.67
CA LEU A 11 14.95 -8.67 -1.46
C LEU A 11 16.21 -9.13 -0.72
N GLY A 12 16.08 -9.99 0.30
CA GLY A 12 17.21 -10.52 1.07
C GLY A 12 18.18 -11.28 0.18
N ILE A 13 17.65 -12.12 -0.71
CA ILE A 13 18.43 -12.85 -1.71
C ILE A 13 19.12 -11.87 -2.67
N LYS A 14 18.37 -10.93 -3.26
CA LYS A 14 18.90 -9.97 -4.25
C LYS A 14 20.04 -9.10 -3.69
N PHE A 15 19.92 -8.67 -2.44
CA PHE A 15 20.90 -7.77 -1.81
C PHE A 15 21.93 -8.50 -0.93
N GLY A 16 21.86 -9.83 -0.82
CA GLY A 16 22.73 -10.61 0.06
C GLY A 16 22.68 -10.16 1.52
N ARG A 17 21.53 -9.65 1.98
CA ARG A 17 21.44 -8.93 3.25
C ARG A 17 20.21 -9.37 4.06
N PRO A 18 20.39 -10.00 5.24
CA PRO A 18 19.28 -10.59 5.99
C PRO A 18 18.35 -9.56 6.64
N ASP A 19 18.83 -8.36 6.98
CA ASP A 19 18.05 -7.30 7.63
C ASP A 19 17.32 -6.37 6.62
N ILE A 20 17.48 -6.59 5.31
CA ILE A 20 16.99 -5.64 4.29
C ILE A 20 15.48 -5.46 4.32
N ILE A 21 14.72 -6.51 4.67
CA ILE A 21 13.25 -6.43 4.76
C ILE A 21 12.85 -5.43 5.84
N LYS A 22 13.48 -5.52 7.03
CA LYS A 22 13.23 -4.61 8.15
C LYS A 22 13.63 -3.18 7.79
N ARG A 23 14.81 -2.99 7.19
CA ARG A 23 15.29 -1.67 6.77
C ARG A 23 14.42 -1.04 5.69
N PHE A 24 14.02 -1.82 4.69
CA PHE A 24 13.15 -1.36 3.61
C PHE A 24 11.79 -0.93 4.15
N LEU A 25 11.17 -1.74 5.01
CA LEU A 25 9.90 -1.40 5.64
C LEU A 25 10.03 -0.15 6.53
N ALA A 26 11.06 -0.10 7.38
CA ALA A 26 11.32 1.04 8.27
C ALA A 26 11.55 2.35 7.50
N SER A 27 12.14 2.29 6.31
CA SER A 27 12.35 3.47 5.48
C SER A 27 11.05 4.10 4.96
N ARG A 28 9.94 3.35 4.94
CA ARG A 28 8.67 3.74 4.32
C ARG A 28 8.76 4.10 2.82
N ARG A 29 9.88 3.76 2.15
CA ARG A 29 10.13 3.99 0.72
C ARG A 29 9.87 2.73 -0.08
N ASN A 30 8.65 2.22 0.05
CA ASN A 30 8.30 0.90 -0.45
C ASN A 30 7.76 0.89 -1.88
N GLY A 31 7.26 2.04 -2.37
CA GLY A 31 6.62 2.16 -3.68
C GLY A 31 5.21 1.57 -3.69
N PHE A 32 4.62 1.47 -4.86
CA PHE A 32 3.22 1.06 -5.04
C PHE A 32 3.00 0.35 -6.37
N TYR A 33 1.86 -0.32 -6.46
CA TYR A 33 1.37 -0.96 -7.68
C TYR A 33 0.22 -0.17 -8.31
N PHE A 34 0.06 -0.37 -9.61
CA PHE A 34 -1.10 0.06 -10.39
C PHE A 34 -1.83 -1.17 -10.92
N ALA A 35 -3.15 -1.11 -10.98
CA ALA A 35 -3.91 -1.95 -11.89
C ALA A 35 -3.94 -1.29 -13.28
N VAL A 36 -4.02 -2.11 -14.31
CA VAL A 36 -4.21 -1.65 -15.69
C VAL A 36 -5.71 -1.44 -15.90
N ALA A 37 -6.15 -0.18 -15.95
CA ALA A 37 -7.55 0.16 -16.22
C ALA A 37 -7.90 0.00 -17.71
N ARG A 38 -6.94 0.29 -18.59
CA ARG A 38 -7.05 0.12 -20.03
C ARG A 38 -5.68 -0.25 -20.58
N GLU A 39 -5.62 -1.32 -21.37
CA GLU A 39 -4.40 -1.74 -22.04
C GLU A 39 -4.00 -0.77 -23.17
N GLY A 40 -2.71 -0.73 -23.48
CA GLY A 40 -2.15 0.15 -24.49
C GLY A 40 -0.63 0.01 -24.58
N LEU A 41 -0.01 0.81 -25.44
CA LEU A 41 1.43 0.89 -25.60
C LEU A 41 2.00 2.02 -24.73
N VAL A 42 3.13 1.76 -24.09
CA VAL A 42 3.91 2.74 -23.33
C VAL A 42 5.39 2.55 -23.66
N SER A 43 6.14 3.65 -23.64
CA SER A 43 7.58 3.69 -23.94
C SER A 43 8.35 4.37 -22.81
N GLY A 44 9.65 4.06 -22.74
CA GLY A 44 10.55 4.76 -21.81
C GLY A 44 10.62 6.24 -22.16
N GLY A 45 10.33 7.11 -21.19
CA GLY A 45 10.31 8.57 -21.37
C GLY A 45 8.92 9.18 -21.49
N ASP A 46 7.88 8.36 -21.65
CA ASP A 46 6.50 8.85 -21.63
C ASP A 46 6.16 9.52 -20.28
N ALA A 47 5.42 10.63 -20.35
CA ALA A 47 4.99 11.34 -19.15
C ALA A 47 3.92 10.56 -18.39
N ILE A 48 3.95 10.66 -17.06
CA ILE A 48 2.87 10.18 -16.19
C ILE A 48 2.06 11.39 -15.76
N GLU A 49 0.84 11.49 -16.24
CA GLU A 49 -0.07 12.59 -15.94
C GLU A 49 -1.18 12.12 -14.98
N LEU A 50 -1.43 12.93 -13.95
CA LEU A 50 -2.53 12.68 -13.03
C LEU A 50 -3.84 13.20 -13.65
N ILE A 51 -4.64 12.29 -14.21
CA ILE A 51 -5.91 12.63 -14.86
C ILE A 51 -7.10 12.74 -13.89
N GLY A 52 -6.93 12.32 -12.64
CA GLY A 52 -7.97 12.38 -11.63
C GLY A 52 -7.48 11.88 -10.28
N ARG A 53 -8.08 12.39 -9.20
CA ARG A 53 -7.87 11.95 -7.83
C ARG A 53 -9.22 11.79 -7.17
N GLU A 54 -9.65 10.55 -7.01
CA GLU A 54 -10.96 10.23 -6.42
C GLU A 54 -10.96 10.37 -4.89
N GLN A 55 -9.79 10.26 -4.24
CA GLN A 55 -9.70 10.29 -2.78
C GLN A 55 -8.53 11.15 -2.30
N GLU A 56 -8.84 12.18 -1.52
CA GLU A 56 -7.85 13.06 -0.89
C GLU A 56 -7.44 12.58 0.52
N GLU A 57 -8.20 11.68 1.13
CA GLU A 57 -8.09 11.41 2.57
C GLU A 57 -7.07 10.34 2.96
N ILE A 58 -6.51 9.58 2.02
CA ILE A 58 -5.58 8.50 2.35
C ILE A 58 -4.50 8.27 1.28
N SER A 59 -3.25 8.27 1.73
CA SER A 59 -2.08 8.05 0.88
C SER A 59 -1.60 6.58 0.92
N VAL A 60 -0.73 6.20 -0.02
CA VAL A 60 -0.01 4.91 0.01
C VAL A 60 0.79 4.75 1.32
N ALA A 61 1.34 5.85 1.84
CA ALA A 61 2.09 5.86 3.08
C ALA A 61 1.18 5.55 4.28
N ASP A 62 -0.08 6.01 4.27
CA ASP A 62 -1.05 5.72 5.30
C ASP A 62 -1.44 4.23 5.32
N ILE A 63 -1.68 3.63 4.15
CA ILE A 63 -1.93 2.18 4.05
C ILE A 63 -0.78 1.37 4.65
N THR A 64 0.46 1.75 4.33
CA THR A 64 1.67 1.11 4.90
C THR A 64 1.76 1.34 6.40
N ARG A 65 1.48 2.56 6.89
CA ARG A 65 1.48 2.92 8.32
C ARG A 65 0.49 2.06 9.10
N LEU A 66 -0.75 1.96 8.63
CA LEU A 66 -1.82 1.19 9.25
C LEU A 66 -1.51 -0.32 9.28
N TYR A 67 -0.84 -0.84 8.26
CA TYR A 67 -0.50 -2.26 8.19
C TYR A 67 0.69 -2.65 9.06
N ALA A 68 1.75 -1.84 9.05
CA ALA A 68 3.04 -2.23 9.63
C ALA A 68 3.35 -1.58 10.98
N PHE A 69 2.78 -0.41 11.29
CA PHE A 69 3.21 0.41 12.42
C PHE A 69 2.06 0.76 13.38
N GLU A 70 1.10 1.58 12.93
CA GLU A 70 0.04 2.15 13.75
C GLU A 70 -1.27 1.39 13.52
N LYS A 71 -1.23 0.09 13.82
CA LYS A 71 -2.31 -0.86 13.51
C LYS A 71 -3.58 -0.69 14.36
N ASN A 72 -3.61 0.37 15.16
CA ASN A 72 -4.63 0.67 16.15
C ASN A 72 -5.37 1.99 15.86
N ASP A 73 -5.08 2.62 14.73
CA ASP A 73 -5.72 3.86 14.30
C ASP A 73 -7.08 3.55 13.68
N LEU A 74 -8.13 3.56 14.50
CA LEU A 74 -9.50 3.26 14.10
C LEU A 74 -10.02 4.18 12.98
N LYS A 75 -9.62 5.45 12.97
CA LYS A 75 -10.07 6.42 11.97
C LYS A 75 -9.40 6.12 10.63
N GLY A 76 -8.09 5.87 10.65
CA GLY A 76 -7.34 5.47 9.47
C GLY A 76 -7.82 4.14 8.90
N LEU A 77 -8.10 3.14 9.73
CA LEU A 77 -8.65 1.85 9.30
C LEU A 77 -10.00 2.01 8.59
N ARG A 78 -10.94 2.78 9.15
CA ARG A 78 -12.24 3.05 8.51
C ARG A 78 -12.08 3.76 7.16
N ARG A 79 -11.20 4.77 7.09
CA ARG A 79 -10.89 5.45 5.83
C ARG A 79 -10.33 4.50 4.78
N ALA A 80 -9.38 3.64 5.17
CA ALA A 80 -8.76 2.67 4.26
C ALA A 80 -9.77 1.66 3.70
N ILE A 81 -10.72 1.21 4.51
CA ILE A 81 -11.76 0.26 4.07
C ILE A 81 -12.68 0.89 3.02
N GLY A 82 -12.96 2.20 3.14
CA GLY A 82 -13.77 2.95 2.18
C GLY A 82 -13.09 3.26 0.84
N VAL A 83 -11.84 2.84 0.64
CA VAL A 83 -11.11 3.11 -0.61
C VAL A 83 -11.54 2.14 -1.70
N ASP A 84 -12.33 2.58 -2.67
CA ASP A 84 -12.82 1.71 -3.76
C ASP A 84 -11.70 0.97 -4.50
N SER A 85 -10.62 1.68 -4.85
CA SER A 85 -9.48 1.14 -5.60
C SER A 85 -8.54 0.23 -4.79
N LEU A 86 -8.74 0.10 -3.48
CA LEU A 86 -7.93 -0.76 -2.61
C LEU A 86 -8.43 -2.21 -2.76
N PRO A 87 -7.54 -3.20 -2.98
CA PRO A 87 -7.97 -4.59 -3.14
C PRO A 87 -8.69 -5.15 -1.90
N GLU A 88 -9.63 -6.08 -2.13
CA GLU A 88 -10.42 -6.70 -1.07
C GLU A 88 -9.58 -7.44 -0.01
N SER A 89 -8.42 -7.98 -0.39
CA SER A 89 -7.49 -8.60 0.57
C SER A 89 -6.99 -7.60 1.63
N TRP A 90 -6.74 -6.35 1.23
CA TRP A 90 -6.35 -5.28 2.14
C TRP A 90 -7.53 -4.78 2.97
N LYS A 91 -8.68 -4.57 2.34
CA LYS A 91 -9.90 -4.17 3.06
C LYS A 91 -10.28 -5.20 4.12
N GLY A 92 -10.27 -6.49 3.77
CA GLY A 92 -10.54 -7.59 4.70
C GLY A 92 -9.53 -7.66 5.85
N TYR A 93 -8.23 -7.44 5.58
CA TYR A 93 -7.23 -7.32 6.65
C TYR A 93 -7.57 -6.16 7.61
N PHE A 94 -7.89 -4.98 7.09
CA PHE A 94 -8.20 -3.81 7.91
C PHE A 94 -9.53 -3.94 8.66
N GLN A 95 -10.54 -4.59 8.09
CA GLN A 95 -11.80 -4.92 8.77
C GLN A 95 -11.55 -5.83 9.97
N HIS A 96 -10.84 -6.94 9.78
CA HIS A 96 -10.49 -7.85 10.86
C HIS A 96 -9.66 -7.16 11.97
N ARG A 97 -8.77 -6.25 11.57
CA ARG A 97 -8.01 -5.43 12.53
C ARG A 97 -8.92 -4.49 13.30
N LEU A 98 -9.88 -3.84 12.64
CA LEU A 98 -10.83 -2.90 13.25
C LEU A 98 -11.74 -3.61 14.26
N GLU A 99 -12.28 -4.78 13.91
CA GLU A 99 -13.14 -5.59 14.77
C GLU A 99 -12.44 -5.97 16.08
N LYS A 100 -11.16 -6.39 16.00
CA LYS A 100 -10.33 -6.73 17.17
C LYS A 100 -10.04 -5.58 18.13
N GLN A 101 -10.34 -4.35 17.75
CA GLN A 101 -10.12 -3.19 18.60
C GLN A 101 -11.40 -2.65 19.25
N ILE A 102 -12.55 -3.04 18.69
CA ILE A 102 -13.87 -2.61 19.14
C ILE A 102 -14.47 -3.66 20.09
N GLY A 103 -14.12 -4.94 19.90
CA GLY A 103 -14.37 -6.01 20.87
C GLY A 103 -13.27 -6.09 21.93
#